data_AF-A0A8S2X2V6-F1
#
_entry.id   AF-A0A8S2X2V6-F1
#
_cell.length_a   1.000
_cell.length_b   1.000
_cell.length_c   1.000
_cell.angle_alpha   90.00
_cell.angle_beta   90.00
_cell.angle_gamma   90.00
#
_symmetry.space_group_name_H-M   'P 1'
#
loop_
_entity.id
_entity.type
_entity.pdbx_description
1 polymer ?
#
loop_
_entity_poly.entity_id
_entity_poly.type
_entity_poly.pdbx_seq_one_letter_code
_entity_poly.pdbx_strand_id
1 'polypeptide(L)'
;LKEPRFLNTTNSHSMIDCVALNTLIRYPAMALWESGTITQVYFNENDDLASINFKKGIMSLFQYKQDNTSEVDTLGRCATEYRVFDDHLVKDKYYCTNIQYNDEYTSLKTVLNYTLDFQSTCVYTFENSTLKTCSCSDLAFPKLNVPQVAGFRVMSRLSIYLIEKVSNDKHQIFSTMGGALKTILSKTIMSSYLSL
;
A
#
# COMPACT_ATOMS: atom_id res chain seq x y z
N LEU A 1 6.45 -4.02 -47.22
CA LEU A 1 6.44 -4.15 -45.75
C LEU A 1 5.48 -3.10 -45.21
N LYS A 2 4.35 -3.52 -44.62
CA LYS A 2 3.33 -2.63 -44.04
C LYS A 2 3.82 -2.19 -42.66
N GLU A 3 3.86 -0.89 -42.42
CA GLU A 3 4.09 -0.33 -41.09
C GLU A 3 3.05 -0.85 -40.08
N PRO A 4 3.45 -1.17 -38.83
CA PRO A 4 2.48 -1.47 -37.78
C PRO A 4 1.81 -0.17 -37.35
N ARG A 5 0.48 -0.12 -37.51
CA ARG A 5 -0.37 0.92 -36.92
C ARG A 5 -0.34 0.75 -35.40
N PHE A 6 0.16 1.76 -34.70
CA PHE A 6 -0.05 1.89 -33.26
C PHE A 6 -1.56 1.97 -33.00
N LEU A 7 -2.09 1.00 -32.26
CA LEU A 7 -3.44 1.06 -31.72
C LEU A 7 -3.45 2.15 -30.65
N ASN A 8 -3.92 3.35 -31.01
CA ASN A 8 -4.36 4.34 -30.05
C ASN A 8 -5.62 3.81 -29.35
N THR A 9 -5.43 3.06 -28.27
CA THR A 9 -6.50 2.78 -27.32
C THR A 9 -6.54 3.92 -26.31
N THR A 10 -7.25 4.99 -26.64
CA THR A 10 -7.65 6.07 -25.71
C THR A 10 -8.84 5.66 -24.83
N ASN A 11 -8.89 4.39 -24.42
CA ASN A 11 -9.87 3.93 -23.45
C ASN A 11 -9.12 3.71 -22.15
N SER A 12 -9.08 4.75 -21.32
CA SER A 12 -8.84 4.61 -19.89
C SER A 12 -9.99 3.80 -19.29
N HIS A 13 -9.97 2.48 -19.48
CA HIS A 13 -10.73 1.58 -18.65
C HIS A 13 -10.15 1.71 -17.24
N SER A 14 -10.85 2.46 -16.39
CA SER A 14 -10.55 2.51 -14.97
C SER A 14 -10.59 1.09 -14.44
N MET A 15 -9.45 0.59 -13.97
CA MET A 15 -9.31 -0.70 -13.29
C MET A 15 -10.25 -0.84 -12.06
N ILE A 16 -10.88 0.28 -11.66
CA ILE A 16 -11.91 0.40 -10.62
C ILE A 16 -13.28 -0.17 -11.05
N ASP A 17 -13.55 -0.34 -12.36
CA ASP A 17 -14.82 -0.97 -12.82
C ASP A 17 -14.87 -2.49 -12.55
N CYS A 18 -13.75 -3.15 -12.20
CA CYS A 18 -13.73 -4.58 -11.91
C CYS A 18 -14.02 -4.95 -10.45
N VAL A 19 -13.99 -3.99 -9.52
CA VAL A 19 -14.37 -4.24 -8.12
C VAL A 19 -15.53 -3.33 -7.78
N ALA A 20 -16.73 -3.89 -7.66
CA ALA A 20 -17.90 -3.11 -7.28
C ALA A 20 -17.62 -2.41 -5.93
N LEU A 21 -17.66 -1.08 -5.88
CA LEU A 21 -17.37 -0.30 -4.67
C LEU A 21 -18.13 -0.80 -3.42
N ASN A 22 -19.32 -1.37 -3.64
CA ASN A 22 -20.18 -1.97 -2.62
C ASN A 22 -19.61 -3.25 -1.97
N THR A 23 -18.64 -3.93 -2.59
CA THR A 23 -17.90 -5.04 -1.97
C THR A 23 -16.75 -4.51 -1.14
N LEU A 24 -16.05 -3.47 -1.63
CA LEU A 24 -14.90 -2.86 -0.94
C LEU A 24 -15.25 -2.30 0.45
N ILE A 25 -16.39 -1.63 0.58
CA ILE A 25 -16.79 -0.96 1.83
C ILE A 25 -17.70 -1.82 2.71
N ARG A 26 -18.01 -3.06 2.30
CA ARG A 26 -19.03 -3.88 2.96
C ARG A 26 -18.68 -4.23 4.40
N TYR A 27 -17.42 -4.60 4.62
CA TYR A 27 -16.95 -5.04 5.94
C TYR A 27 -15.82 -4.12 6.42
N PRO A 28 -15.81 -3.73 7.71
CA PRO A 28 -14.71 -2.96 8.26
C PRO A 28 -13.43 -3.81 8.28
N ALA A 29 -12.30 -3.12 8.23
CA ALA A 29 -10.99 -3.73 8.50
C ALA A 29 -10.33 -2.99 9.66
N MET A 30 -9.49 -3.71 10.40
CA MET A 30 -8.83 -3.18 11.59
C MET A 30 -7.32 -3.34 11.46
N ALA A 31 -6.58 -2.39 12.01
CA ALA A 31 -5.14 -2.42 12.06
C ALA A 31 -4.68 -2.20 13.50
N LEU A 32 -3.72 -2.99 13.95
CA LEU A 32 -2.96 -2.72 15.15
C LEU A 32 -1.86 -1.71 14.79
N TRP A 33 -2.03 -0.48 15.28
CA TRP A 33 -1.11 0.62 15.03
C TRP A 33 -0.33 0.95 16.30
N GLU A 34 0.99 0.76 16.25
CA GLU A 34 1.91 0.92 17.37
C GLU A 34 3.05 1.86 16.95
N SER A 35 3.07 3.06 17.53
CA SER A 35 4.14 4.06 17.32
C SER A 35 4.47 4.33 15.84
N GLY A 36 3.45 4.51 15.00
CA GLY A 36 3.64 4.77 13.57
C GLY A 36 3.78 3.52 12.70
N THR A 37 3.78 2.32 13.29
CA THR A 37 3.92 1.05 12.57
C THR A 37 2.63 0.24 12.63
N ILE A 38 2.25 -0.40 11.51
CA ILE A 38 1.15 -1.35 11.49
C ILE A 38 1.72 -2.75 11.69
N THR A 39 1.48 -3.35 12.85
CA THR A 39 2.04 -4.66 13.21
C THR A 39 1.15 -5.81 12.81
N GLN A 40 -0.18 -5.62 12.83
CA GLN A 40 -1.17 -6.62 12.42
C GLN A 40 -2.37 -5.98 11.74
N VAL A 41 -2.99 -6.71 10.84
CA VAL A 41 -4.23 -6.31 10.15
C VAL A 41 -5.25 -7.45 10.22
N TYR A 42 -6.52 -7.07 10.34
CA TYR A 42 -7.65 -7.97 10.46
C TYR A 42 -8.70 -7.61 9.41
N PHE A 43 -9.10 -8.61 8.63
CA PHE A 43 -10.11 -8.49 7.57
C PHE A 43 -11.25 -9.45 7.81
N ASN A 44 -12.40 -9.18 7.19
CA ASN A 44 -13.51 -10.13 7.24
C ASN A 44 -13.17 -11.36 6.39
N GLU A 45 -13.55 -12.54 6.85
CA GLU A 45 -13.30 -13.79 6.10
C GLU A 45 -14.05 -13.84 4.75
N ASN A 46 -15.11 -13.03 4.62
CA ASN A 46 -15.89 -12.92 3.39
C ASN A 46 -15.39 -11.79 2.46
N ASP A 47 -14.33 -11.06 2.83
CA ASP A 47 -13.71 -10.12 1.90
C ASP A 47 -12.98 -10.91 0.80
N ASP A 48 -13.22 -10.53 -0.45
CA ASP A 48 -12.44 -11.06 -1.58
C ASP A 48 -11.00 -10.51 -1.56
N LEU A 49 -10.08 -11.18 -2.27
CA LEU A 49 -8.66 -10.81 -2.27
C LEU A 49 -8.40 -9.39 -2.79
N ALA A 50 -9.16 -8.92 -3.78
CA ALA A 50 -9.00 -7.57 -4.29
C ALA A 50 -9.40 -6.53 -3.23
N SER A 51 -10.49 -6.80 -2.50
CA SER A 51 -10.94 -5.99 -1.38
C SER A 51 -9.92 -5.96 -0.23
N ILE A 52 -9.35 -7.11 0.13
CA ILE A 52 -8.28 -7.19 1.14
C ILE A 52 -7.06 -6.35 0.70
N ASN A 53 -6.58 -6.52 -0.53
CA ASN A 53 -5.41 -5.81 -1.04
C ASN A 53 -5.64 -4.30 -1.12
N PHE A 54 -6.84 -3.87 -1.50
CA PHE A 54 -7.20 -2.45 -1.50
C PHE A 54 -7.19 -1.86 -0.09
N LYS A 55 -7.80 -2.54 0.89
CA LYS A 55 -7.81 -2.10 2.29
C LYS A 55 -6.39 -2.07 2.87
N LYS A 56 -5.54 -3.05 2.55
CA LYS A 56 -4.11 -3.03 2.87
C LYS A 56 -3.42 -1.80 2.28
N GLY A 57 -3.69 -1.46 1.02
CA GLY A 57 -3.15 -0.26 0.37
C GLY A 57 -3.54 1.05 1.08
N ILE A 58 -4.77 1.15 1.59
CA ILE A 58 -5.18 2.30 2.42
C ILE A 58 -4.45 2.29 3.77
N MET A 59 -4.41 1.14 4.44
CA MET A 59 -3.77 0.99 5.74
C MET A 59 -2.28 1.36 5.69
N SER A 60 -1.56 0.96 4.64
CA SER A 60 -0.12 1.25 4.48
C SER A 60 0.21 2.74 4.44
N LEU A 61 -0.76 3.61 4.13
CA LEU A 61 -0.60 5.06 4.25
C LEU A 61 -0.38 5.48 5.70
N PHE A 62 -1.02 4.83 6.67
CA PHE A 62 -0.90 5.15 8.10
C PHE A 62 0.37 4.59 8.75
N GLN A 63 1.18 3.86 7.98
CA GLN A 63 2.52 3.44 8.41
C GLN A 63 3.53 4.55 8.10
N TYR A 64 3.68 5.47 9.04
CA TYR A 64 4.70 6.52 9.01
C TYR A 64 5.41 6.54 10.36
N LYS A 65 6.72 6.33 10.35
CA LYS A 65 7.56 6.38 11.55
C LYS A 65 8.70 7.36 11.32
N GLN A 66 9.17 8.02 12.37
CA GLN A 66 10.31 8.96 12.27
C GLN A 66 11.65 8.23 12.40
N ASP A 67 11.77 7.03 11.82
CA ASP A 67 13.04 6.28 11.78
C ASP A 67 13.40 5.93 10.33
N ASN A 68 14.69 6.05 9.98
CA ASN A 68 15.22 5.67 8.68
C ASN A 68 15.64 4.20 8.72
N THR A 69 14.69 3.28 8.55
CA THR A 69 14.98 1.84 8.50
C THR A 69 14.19 1.16 7.39
N SER A 70 14.34 -0.15 7.23
CA SER A 70 13.55 -0.90 6.27
C SER A 70 12.10 -1.05 6.75
N GLU A 71 11.13 -0.92 5.84
CA GLU A 71 9.71 -1.16 6.10
C GLU A 71 9.20 -2.36 5.31
N VAL A 72 8.27 -3.09 5.90
CA VAL A 72 7.47 -4.09 5.20
C VAL A 72 6.09 -3.50 4.96
N ASP A 73 5.65 -3.53 3.70
CA ASP A 73 4.31 -3.11 3.28
C ASP A 73 3.80 -3.97 2.11
N THR A 74 2.71 -3.51 1.47
CA THR A 74 2.09 -4.18 0.32
C THR A 74 3.01 -4.40 -0.88
N LEU A 75 4.15 -3.70 -0.95
CA LEU A 75 5.16 -3.83 -2.01
C LEU A 75 6.28 -4.81 -1.62
N GLY A 76 6.26 -5.32 -0.38
CA GLY A 76 7.30 -6.16 0.20
C GLY A 76 8.19 -5.39 1.15
N ARG A 77 9.49 -5.73 1.17
CA ARG A 77 10.47 -5.06 2.04
C ARG A 77 11.17 -3.97 1.26
N CYS A 78 11.01 -2.72 1.68
CA CYS A 78 11.65 -1.57 1.05
C CYS A 78 12.64 -0.90 2.01
N ALA A 79 13.65 -0.22 1.45
CA ALA A 79 14.39 0.79 2.19
C ALA A 79 13.57 2.07 2.23
N THR A 80 13.45 2.71 3.40
CA THR A 80 12.71 3.97 3.53
C THR A 80 13.58 5.09 4.07
N GLU A 81 13.30 6.30 3.59
CA GLU A 81 13.93 7.53 4.03
C GLU A 81 12.85 8.53 4.41
N TYR A 82 12.99 9.14 5.59
CA TYR A 82 12.09 10.14 6.10
C TYR A 82 12.78 11.51 6.16
N ARG A 83 12.10 12.50 5.62
CA ARG A 83 12.50 13.91 5.68
C ARG A 83 11.41 14.68 6.39
N VAL A 84 11.74 15.18 7.58
CA VAL A 84 10.83 15.93 8.45
C VAL A 84 11.02 17.42 8.17
N PHE A 85 9.93 18.11 7.89
CA PHE A 85 9.85 19.57 7.77
C PHE A 85 8.86 20.11 8.81
N ASP A 86 8.80 21.44 8.96
CA ASP A 86 7.98 22.07 10.01
C ASP A 86 6.47 21.74 9.89
N ASP A 87 5.96 21.59 8.67
CA ASP A 87 4.53 21.41 8.37
C ASP A 87 4.21 20.07 7.68
N HIS A 88 5.23 19.34 7.23
CA HIS A 88 5.05 18.09 6.50
C HIS A 88 6.16 17.07 6.72
N LEU A 89 5.83 15.80 6.49
CA LEU A 89 6.76 14.69 6.46
C LEU A 89 6.80 14.13 5.04
N VAL A 90 7.98 13.92 4.49
CA VAL A 90 8.16 13.19 3.23
C VAL A 90 8.74 11.82 3.55
N LYS A 91 8.11 10.78 3.02
CA LYS A 91 8.60 9.41 3.05
C LYS A 91 8.90 8.96 1.64
N ASP A 92 10.13 8.55 1.41
CA ASP A 92 10.53 7.93 0.16
C ASP A 92 10.81 6.44 0.38
N LYS A 93 10.46 5.60 -0.61
CA LYS A 93 10.77 4.16 -0.62
C LYS A 93 11.52 3.79 -1.89
N TYR A 94 12.55 2.98 -1.71
CA TYR A 94 13.42 2.50 -2.77
C TYR A 94 13.81 1.05 -2.53
N TYR A 95 14.31 0.39 -3.58
CA TYR A 95 14.87 -0.96 -3.52
C TYR A 95 13.93 -2.00 -2.88
N CYS A 96 12.64 -1.93 -3.22
CA CYS A 96 11.64 -2.87 -2.72
C CYS A 96 11.90 -4.28 -3.24
N THR A 97 11.97 -5.26 -2.33
CA THR A 97 12.06 -6.67 -2.66
C THR A 97 10.77 -7.39 -2.28
N ASN A 98 10.26 -8.18 -3.21
CA ASN A 98 9.07 -8.98 -2.96
C ASN A 98 9.44 -10.17 -2.07
N ILE A 99 8.92 -10.20 -0.84
CA ILE A 99 9.24 -11.23 0.15
C ILE A 99 8.59 -12.58 -0.22
N GLN A 100 7.59 -12.58 -1.12
CA GLN A 100 6.73 -13.70 -1.43
C GLN A 100 7.12 -14.46 -2.71
N TYR A 101 7.78 -13.80 -3.67
CA TYR A 101 8.12 -14.37 -4.98
C TYR A 101 9.61 -14.31 -5.33
N ASN A 102 10.48 -14.29 -4.32
CA ASN A 102 11.92 -14.28 -4.56
C ASN A 102 12.31 -15.46 -5.49
N ASP A 103 12.77 -15.11 -6.69
CA ASP A 103 13.47 -15.98 -7.65
C ASP A 103 12.65 -17.01 -8.47
N GLU A 104 11.31 -16.98 -8.45
CA GLU A 104 10.52 -17.98 -9.20
C GLU A 104 10.51 -17.78 -10.74
N TYR A 105 10.80 -16.56 -11.22
CA TYR A 105 10.65 -16.19 -12.64
C TYR A 105 11.85 -15.45 -13.25
N THR A 106 13.07 -15.74 -12.80
CA THR A 106 14.28 -15.18 -13.44
C THR A 106 14.84 -16.14 -14.49
N SER A 107 15.01 -15.65 -15.72
CA SER A 107 15.68 -16.42 -16.78
C SER A 107 17.15 -16.68 -16.40
N LEU A 108 17.63 -17.90 -16.61
CA LEU A 108 19.07 -18.24 -16.48
C LEU A 108 19.95 -17.43 -17.44
N LYS A 109 19.37 -16.81 -18.47
CA LYS A 109 20.08 -15.91 -19.40
C LYS A 109 19.90 -14.46 -18.97
N THR A 110 20.97 -13.83 -18.49
CA THR A 110 21.02 -12.44 -18.02
C THR A 110 20.51 -11.39 -19.04
N VAL A 111 20.66 -11.67 -20.35
CA VAL A 111 20.19 -10.80 -21.44
C VAL A 111 18.67 -10.81 -21.62
N LEU A 112 18.00 -11.91 -21.24
CA LEU A 112 16.54 -12.02 -21.24
C LEU A 112 15.95 -11.73 -19.86
N ASN A 113 16.78 -11.29 -18.92
CA ASN A 113 16.33 -10.90 -17.61
C ASN A 113 15.68 -9.50 -17.68
N TYR A 114 14.81 -9.22 -16.71
CA TYR A 114 14.21 -7.90 -16.55
C TYR A 114 14.75 -7.25 -15.27
N THR A 115 14.69 -5.94 -15.21
CA THR A 115 14.95 -5.17 -13.99
C THR A 115 13.71 -4.34 -13.69
N LEU A 116 13.28 -4.34 -12.44
CA LEU A 116 12.18 -3.53 -11.97
C LEU A 116 12.76 -2.39 -11.13
N ASP A 117 12.75 -1.18 -11.67
CA ASP A 117 13.05 0.01 -10.89
C ASP A 117 11.74 0.50 -10.26
N PHE A 118 11.69 0.54 -8.93
CA PHE A 118 10.52 1.01 -8.17
C PHE A 118 10.91 2.20 -7.29
N GLN A 119 10.07 3.22 -7.32
CA GLN A 119 10.19 4.40 -6.46
C GLN A 119 8.80 4.79 -5.94
N SER A 120 8.70 5.06 -4.65
CA SER A 120 7.50 5.61 -4.02
C SER A 120 7.85 6.86 -3.24
N THR A 121 7.05 7.90 -3.37
CA THR A 121 7.16 9.12 -2.56
C THR A 121 5.81 9.46 -1.98
N CYS A 122 5.75 9.59 -0.65
CA CYS A 122 4.57 9.97 0.11
C CYS A 122 4.81 11.28 0.85
N VAL A 123 3.84 12.19 0.79
CA VAL A 123 3.86 13.47 1.50
C VAL A 123 2.70 13.52 2.48
N TYR A 124 3.02 13.71 3.75
CA TYR A 124 2.08 13.79 4.86
C TYR A 124 2.04 15.22 5.38
N THR A 125 0.86 15.78 5.58
CA THR A 125 0.69 17.09 6.23
C THR A 125 -0.05 16.92 7.55
N PHE A 126 0.36 17.69 8.54
CA PHE A 126 -0.20 17.61 9.88
C PHE A 126 -0.79 18.95 10.33
N GLU A 127 -1.87 18.87 11.09
CA GLU A 127 -2.50 20.02 11.74
C GLU A 127 -2.75 19.66 13.21
N ASN A 128 -2.09 20.37 14.12
CA ASN A 128 -2.14 20.08 15.57
C ASN A 128 -1.85 18.60 15.89
N SER A 129 -0.77 18.06 15.32
CA SER A 129 -0.36 16.64 15.44
C SER A 129 -1.37 15.63 14.89
N THR A 130 -2.41 16.07 14.17
CA THR A 130 -3.35 15.20 13.46
C THR A 130 -2.97 15.14 12.00
N LEU A 131 -2.90 13.94 11.41
CA LEU A 131 -2.74 13.77 9.97
C LEU A 131 -3.92 14.42 9.23
N LYS A 132 -3.64 15.41 8.39
CA LYS A 132 -4.62 16.13 7.57
C LYS A 132 -4.71 15.57 6.17
N THR A 133 -3.57 15.39 5.51
CA THR A 133 -3.50 14.78 4.18
C THR A 133 -2.35 13.82 4.08
N CYS A 134 -2.51 12.78 3.27
CA CYS A 134 -1.40 11.95 2.80
C CYS A 134 -1.57 11.73 1.30
N SER A 135 -0.54 12.03 0.51
CA SER A 135 -0.52 11.82 -0.93
C SER A 135 0.72 11.02 -1.30
N CYS A 136 0.54 9.83 -1.88
CA CYS A 136 1.60 8.97 -2.34
C CYS A 136 1.58 8.87 -3.86
N SER A 137 2.76 8.86 -4.46
CA SER A 137 2.98 8.60 -5.88
C SER A 137 3.95 7.44 -6.01
N ASP A 138 3.53 6.40 -6.73
CA ASP A 138 4.36 5.24 -7.03
C ASP A 138 4.71 5.21 -8.51
N LEU A 139 5.94 4.82 -8.77
CA LEU A 139 6.51 4.67 -10.10
C LEU A 139 7.18 3.31 -10.20
N ALA A 140 6.66 2.47 -11.09
CA ALA A 140 7.30 1.22 -11.48
C ALA A 140 7.74 1.31 -12.94
N PHE A 141 9.01 0.97 -13.17
CA PHE A 141 9.62 0.96 -14.50
C PHE A 141 10.31 -0.38 -14.77
N PRO A 142 9.54 -1.40 -15.19
CA PRO A 142 10.11 -2.65 -15.70
C PRO A 142 10.82 -2.42 -17.03
N LYS A 143 12.08 -2.82 -17.10
CA LYS A 143 12.93 -2.76 -18.30
C LYS A 143 13.49 -4.14 -18.62
N LEU A 144 13.51 -4.50 -19.90
CA LEU A 144 14.23 -5.68 -20.38
C LEU A 144 15.72 -5.34 -20.54
N ASN A 145 16.59 -6.27 -20.19
CA ASN A 145 18.05 -6.12 -20.29
C ASN A 145 18.56 -6.34 -21.73
N VAL A 146 17.86 -5.80 -22.73
CA VAL A 146 18.22 -5.87 -24.15
C VAL A 146 18.69 -4.49 -24.67
N PRO A 147 19.60 -4.45 -25.67
CA PRO A 147 20.20 -3.19 -26.14
C PRO A 147 19.21 -2.16 -26.71
N GLN A 148 18.05 -2.61 -27.18
CA GLN A 148 16.93 -1.73 -27.54
C GLN A 148 15.93 -1.76 -26.39
N VAL A 149 15.90 -0.71 -25.58
CA VAL A 149 15.09 -0.64 -24.36
C VAL A 149 13.59 -0.69 -24.73
N ALA A 150 13.01 -1.88 -24.66
CA ALA A 150 11.58 -2.05 -24.56
C ALA A 150 11.23 -2.05 -23.06
N GLY A 151 10.46 -1.06 -22.65
CA GLY A 151 10.01 -0.90 -21.28
C GLY A 151 8.67 -0.19 -21.26
N PHE A 152 7.99 -0.26 -20.13
CA PHE A 152 6.77 0.48 -19.88
C PHE A 152 6.84 1.11 -18.51
N ARG A 153 6.01 2.14 -18.30
CA ARG A 153 5.96 2.89 -17.05
C ARG A 153 4.57 2.74 -16.46
N VAL A 154 4.51 2.31 -15.21
CA VAL A 154 3.28 2.30 -14.42
C VAL A 154 3.38 3.40 -13.38
N MET A 155 2.37 4.27 -13.33
CA MET A 155 2.27 5.34 -12.35
C MET A 155 0.99 5.16 -11.56
N SER A 156 1.08 5.24 -10.24
CA SER A 156 -0.05 5.24 -9.33
C SER A 156 -0.01 6.48 -8.46
N ARG A 157 -1.19 7.00 -8.10
CA ARG A 157 -1.33 8.08 -7.13
C ARG A 157 -2.48 7.78 -6.21
N LEU A 158 -2.21 7.79 -4.91
CA LEU A 158 -3.21 7.61 -3.87
C LEU A 158 -3.20 8.85 -2.97
N SER A 159 -4.38 9.35 -2.59
CA SER A 159 -4.48 10.53 -1.73
C SER A 159 -5.65 10.42 -0.78
N ILE A 160 -5.40 10.68 0.50
CA ILE A 160 -6.40 10.72 1.56
C ILE A 160 -6.42 12.10 2.21
N TYR A 161 -7.61 12.52 2.61
CA TYR A 161 -7.87 13.84 3.19
C TYR A 161 -8.78 13.66 4.41
N LEU A 162 -8.43 14.30 5.52
CA LEU A 162 -9.30 14.43 6.68
C LEU A 162 -10.39 15.44 6.36
N ILE A 163 -11.64 14.98 6.31
CA ILE A 163 -12.81 15.83 6.02
C ILE A 163 -13.35 16.43 7.32
N GLU A 164 -13.63 15.59 8.31
CA GLU A 164 -14.21 16.00 9.59
C GLU A 164 -13.74 15.11 10.73
N LYS A 165 -13.74 15.66 11.95
CA LYS A 165 -13.52 14.93 13.19
C LYS A 165 -14.86 14.76 13.89
N VAL A 166 -15.36 13.53 13.93
CA VAL A 166 -16.58 13.20 14.66
C VAL A 166 -16.19 12.57 15.99
N SER A 167 -16.55 13.19 17.11
CA SER A 167 -16.38 12.56 18.43
C SER A 167 -17.46 11.51 18.62
N ASN A 168 -17.04 10.28 18.89
CA ASN A 168 -17.94 9.20 19.27
C ASN A 168 -17.35 8.52 20.49
N ASP A 169 -17.96 8.72 21.66
CA ASP A 169 -17.39 8.40 22.99
C ASP A 169 -17.29 6.89 23.31
N LYS A 170 -17.33 6.02 22.31
CA LYS A 170 -17.25 4.56 22.48
C LYS A 170 -15.81 4.06 22.49
N HIS A 171 -14.98 4.61 23.37
CA HIS A 171 -13.67 4.04 23.64
C HIS A 171 -13.81 2.85 24.60
N GLN A 172 -13.38 1.66 24.17
CA GLN A 172 -13.26 0.50 25.05
C GLN A 172 -11.79 0.35 25.46
N ILE A 173 -11.53 0.45 26.75
CA ILE A 173 -10.20 0.25 27.32
C ILE A 173 -10.08 -1.21 27.74
N PHE A 174 -9.01 -1.86 27.29
CA PHE A 174 -8.70 -3.25 27.66
C PHE A 174 -7.36 -3.27 28.39
N SER A 175 -7.24 -4.14 29.40
CA SER A 175 -6.00 -4.31 30.17
C SER A 175 -4.90 -5.05 29.41
N THR A 176 -5.26 -5.81 28.37
CA THR A 176 -4.32 -6.54 27.52
C THR A 176 -4.79 -6.53 26.06
N MET A 177 -3.83 -6.55 25.13
CA MET A 177 -4.11 -6.66 23.69
C MET A 177 -4.90 -7.93 23.36
N GLY A 178 -4.53 -9.06 23.96
CA GLY A 178 -5.26 -10.33 23.78
C GLY A 178 -6.72 -10.26 24.23
N GLY A 179 -7.02 -9.53 25.31
CA GLY A 179 -8.39 -9.30 25.77
C GLY A 179 -9.20 -8.41 24.81
N ALA A 180 -8.57 -7.40 24.22
CA ALA A 180 -9.18 -6.56 23.19
C ALA A 180 -9.51 -7.38 21.93
N LEU A 181 -8.52 -8.10 21.41
CA LEU A 181 -8.67 -8.94 20.22
C LEU A 181 -9.75 -10.01 20.42
N LYS A 182 -9.74 -10.73 21.55
CA LYS A 182 -10.77 -11.72 21.84
C LYS A 182 -12.17 -11.11 21.83
N THR A 183 -12.32 -9.92 22.42
CA THR A 183 -13.62 -9.22 22.48
C THR A 183 -14.08 -8.75 21.10
N ILE A 184 -13.17 -8.21 20.29
CA ILE A 184 -13.47 -7.68 18.95
C ILE A 184 -13.74 -8.82 17.97
N LEU A 185 -12.86 -9.82 17.92
CA LEU A 185 -12.99 -10.99 17.04
C LEU A 185 -14.19 -11.87 17.41
N SER A 186 -14.60 -11.89 18.69
CA SER A 186 -15.84 -12.61 19.07
C SER A 186 -17.11 -11.94 18.54
N LYS A 187 -17.06 -10.63 18.24
CA LYS A 187 -18.21 -9.85 17.74
C LYS A 187 -18.21 -9.73 16.22
N THR A 188 -17.13 -10.11 15.53
CA THR A 188 -17.00 -9.94 14.09
C THR A 188 -16.20 -11.10 13.51
N ILE A 189 -16.72 -11.75 12.47
CA ILE A 189 -16.03 -12.83 11.76
C ILE A 189 -14.83 -12.24 11.01
N MET A 190 -13.70 -12.16 11.69
CA MET A 190 -12.46 -11.61 11.17
C MET A 190 -11.31 -12.60 11.35
N SER A 191 -10.49 -12.69 10.32
CA SER A 191 -9.25 -13.47 10.33
C SER A 191 -8.05 -12.55 10.45
N SER A 192 -7.04 -13.00 11.19
CA SER A 192 -5.76 -12.29 11.35
C SER A 192 -4.83 -12.59 10.19
N TYR A 193 -4.20 -11.55 9.64
CA TYR A 193 -3.19 -11.69 8.59
C TYR A 193 -1.85 -11.12 9.06
N LEU A 194 -0.76 -11.82 8.73
CA LEU A 194 0.61 -11.39 9.02
C LEU A 194 0.98 -10.21 8.11
N SER A 195 1.15 -9.04 8.74
CA SER A 195 1.60 -7.75 8.18
C SER A 195 0.96 -7.30 6.84
N LEU A 196 1.23 -6.05 6.47
CA LEU A 196 0.83 -5.49 5.18
C LEU A 196 1.40 -6.30 4.02
#